data_AF-A0A7K4N1Z6-F1
#
_entry.id   AF-A0A7K4N1Z6-F1
#
_cell.length_a   1.000
_cell.length_b   1.000
_cell.length_c   1.000
_cell.angle_alpha   90.00
_cell.angle_beta   90.00
_cell.angle_gamma   90.00
#
_symmetry.space_group_name_H-M   'P 1'
#
loop_
_entity.id
_entity.type
_entity.pdbx_description
1 polymer ?
#
loop_
_entity_poly.entity_id
_entity_poly.type
_entity_poly.pdbx_seq_one_letter_code
_entity_poly.pdbx_strand_id
1 'polypeptide(L)'
;MLSIIFTTLIVGSVQSVLADEHRLGLQPVRVDAVTDLFKPVPIRNSEYQFHLQVVVRDSHGQLVSVTESTNGYYVPHDVTDEAFDRNFGKKEIVTVDDIKYEKVQYIVKDRHYRVPMKLMFFIPAVIEVSYGAETVIVDAFIFQAFVPLVYLEEDDVVVTQWTIFRKLN
;
A
#
# COMPACT_ATOMS: atom_id res chain seq x y z
N MET A 1 -42.93 42.59 25.45
CA MET A 1 -43.34 41.19 25.66
C MET A 1 -43.97 40.75 24.34
N LEU A 2 -43.43 39.87 23.50
CA LEU A 2 -42.62 38.67 23.68
C LEU A 2 -41.97 38.40 22.31
N SER A 3 -40.65 38.53 22.17
CA SER A 3 -39.95 38.08 20.95
C SER A 3 -39.63 36.60 21.13
N ILE A 4 -40.37 35.76 20.42
CA ILE A 4 -40.12 34.31 20.34
C ILE A 4 -38.93 34.12 19.41
N ILE A 5 -37.81 33.62 19.96
CA ILE A 5 -36.64 33.19 19.19
C ILE A 5 -36.89 31.75 18.75
N PHE A 6 -37.06 31.51 17.45
CA PHE A 6 -37.06 30.16 16.88
C PHE A 6 -35.62 29.68 16.72
N THR A 7 -35.23 28.67 17.50
CA THR A 7 -34.03 27.88 17.26
C THR A 7 -34.42 26.67 16.40
N THR A 8 -34.14 26.74 15.10
CA THR A 8 -34.19 25.58 14.21
C THR A 8 -32.78 25.03 14.03
N LEU A 9 -32.52 23.90 14.69
CA LEU A 9 -31.31 23.09 14.53
C LEU A 9 -31.45 22.32 13.20
N ILE A 10 -30.75 22.75 12.14
CA ILE A 10 -30.69 21.97 10.90
C ILE A 10 -29.70 20.82 11.14
N VAL A 11 -30.23 19.66 11.53
CA VAL A 11 -29.55 18.38 11.35
C VAL A 11 -29.54 18.12 9.85
N GLY A 12 -28.48 18.56 9.18
CA GLY A 12 -28.24 18.22 7.79
C GLY A 12 -27.87 16.74 7.69
N SER A 13 -28.86 15.89 7.45
CA SER A 13 -28.62 14.54 6.92
C SER A 13 -28.08 14.71 5.51
N VAL A 14 -26.84 14.29 5.25
CA VAL A 14 -26.33 14.17 3.88
C VAL A 14 -27.02 12.96 3.26
N GLN A 15 -28.20 13.17 2.67
CA GLN A 15 -28.81 12.19 1.79
C GLN A 15 -27.94 12.10 0.53
N SER A 16 -27.24 10.99 0.33
CA SER A 16 -26.62 10.68 -0.96
C SER A 16 -27.75 10.45 -1.97
N VAL A 17 -27.93 11.40 -2.87
CA VAL A 17 -28.85 11.30 -4.01
C VAL A 17 -28.30 10.21 -4.94
N LEU A 18 -28.96 9.05 -4.95
CA LEU A 18 -28.86 8.08 -6.02
C LEU A 18 -29.78 8.56 -7.14
N ALA A 19 -29.20 9.07 -8.22
CA ALA A 19 -29.91 9.31 -9.45
C ALA A 19 -29.84 8.06 -10.34
N ASP A 20 -31.02 7.75 -10.86
CA ASP A 20 -31.42 6.80 -11.90
C ASP A 20 -31.71 5.33 -11.57
N GLU A 21 -32.97 5.04 -11.84
CA GLU A 21 -33.78 3.89 -11.55
C GLU A 21 -34.01 3.17 -12.89
N HIS A 22 -33.20 2.14 -13.21
CA HIS A 22 -33.63 1.11 -14.16
C HIS A 22 -32.84 -0.22 -14.06
N ARG A 23 -33.47 -1.18 -13.36
CA ARG A 23 -33.54 -2.61 -13.71
C ARG A 23 -32.22 -3.39 -13.87
N LEU A 24 -31.82 -4.05 -12.80
CA LEU A 24 -31.71 -5.52 -12.71
C LEU A 24 -31.72 -5.86 -11.21
N GLY A 25 -32.30 -6.99 -10.81
CA GLY A 25 -32.40 -7.43 -9.40
C GLY A 25 -31.06 -7.81 -8.75
N LEU A 26 -30.00 -7.08 -9.02
CA LEU A 26 -28.69 -7.23 -8.41
C LEU A 26 -28.65 -6.32 -7.18
N GLN A 27 -28.35 -6.91 -6.02
CA GLN A 27 -28.06 -6.15 -4.81
C GLN A 27 -26.94 -5.15 -5.14
N PRO A 28 -27.04 -3.88 -4.69
CA PRO A 28 -25.94 -2.93 -4.79
C PRO A 28 -24.69 -3.57 -4.18
N VAL A 29 -23.59 -3.61 -4.95
CA VAL A 29 -22.29 -4.05 -4.45
C VAL A 29 -21.96 -3.19 -3.24
N ARG A 30 -21.89 -3.79 -2.05
CA ARG A 30 -21.42 -3.08 -0.86
C ARG A 30 -19.94 -2.82 -1.08
N VAL A 31 -19.59 -1.60 -1.46
CA VAL A 31 -18.21 -1.13 -1.63
C VAL A 31 -17.36 -1.48 -0.39
N ASP A 32 -17.99 -1.49 0.79
CA ASP A 32 -17.44 -1.94 2.07
C ASP A 32 -16.81 -3.36 2.03
N ALA A 33 -17.37 -4.29 1.25
CA ALA A 33 -16.88 -5.66 1.17
C ALA A 33 -15.60 -5.80 0.32
N VAL A 34 -15.42 -4.91 -0.67
CA VAL A 34 -14.22 -4.89 -1.53
C VAL A 34 -13.08 -4.15 -0.82
N THR A 35 -13.39 -3.10 -0.05
CA THR A 35 -12.38 -2.36 0.72
C THR A 35 -11.81 -3.16 1.90
N ASP A 36 -12.60 -4.04 2.52
CA ASP A 36 -12.09 -4.92 3.58
C ASP A 36 -11.12 -6.00 3.05
N LEU A 37 -11.24 -6.42 1.79
CA LEU A 37 -10.40 -7.47 1.20
C LEU A 37 -8.92 -7.07 1.07
N PHE A 38 -8.66 -5.78 0.85
CA PHE A 38 -7.30 -5.24 0.66
C PHE A 38 -6.83 -4.38 1.84
N LYS A 39 -7.45 -4.57 3.01
CA LYS A 39 -7.10 -3.83 4.22
C LYS A 39 -5.66 -4.17 4.65
N PRO A 40 -4.74 -3.19 4.70
CA PRO A 40 -3.37 -3.45 5.13
C PRO A 40 -3.33 -3.78 6.62
N VAL A 41 -2.48 -4.72 7.01
CA VAL A 41 -2.20 -5.09 8.40
C VAL A 41 -0.75 -4.79 8.75
N PRO A 42 -0.44 -4.44 10.02
CA PRO A 42 0.93 -4.10 10.41
C PRO A 42 1.92 -5.22 10.07
N ILE A 43 3.12 -4.85 9.60
CA ILE A 43 4.19 -5.83 9.33
C ILE A 43 4.77 -6.42 10.63
N ARG A 44 4.64 -5.70 11.74
CA ARG A 44 5.16 -6.15 13.04
C ARG A 44 4.38 -7.39 13.50
N ASN A 45 5.11 -8.43 13.86
CA ASN A 45 4.57 -9.71 14.34
C ASN A 45 3.70 -10.47 13.31
N SER A 46 3.79 -10.16 12.03
CA SER A 46 3.04 -10.90 11.00
C SER A 46 3.86 -12.06 10.41
N GLU A 47 3.30 -12.72 9.40
CA GLU A 47 3.96 -13.76 8.60
C GLU A 47 5.10 -13.19 7.76
N TYR A 48 4.91 -11.97 7.25
CA TYR A 48 5.91 -11.26 6.48
C TYR A 48 6.73 -10.31 7.35
N GLN A 49 7.99 -10.13 7.00
CA GLN A 49 8.82 -9.03 7.47
C GLN A 49 9.52 -8.40 6.29
N PHE A 50 9.89 -7.12 6.39
CA PHE A 50 10.77 -6.52 5.41
C PHE A 50 11.78 -5.59 6.06
N HIS A 51 12.88 -5.41 5.34
CA HIS A 51 13.78 -4.28 5.48
C HIS A 51 13.79 -3.52 4.15
N LEU A 52 13.52 -2.22 4.20
CA LEU A 52 13.65 -1.31 3.08
C LEU A 52 14.90 -0.44 3.29
N GLN A 53 15.75 -0.35 2.27
CA GLN A 53 16.76 0.69 2.13
C GLN A 53 16.42 1.58 0.93
N VAL A 54 16.39 2.88 1.14
CA VAL A 54 16.18 3.92 0.14
C VAL A 54 17.50 4.66 -0.03
N VAL A 55 17.98 4.76 -1.27
CA VAL A 55 19.17 5.52 -1.62
C VAL A 55 18.76 6.60 -2.61
N VAL A 56 19.04 7.86 -2.26
CA VAL A 56 18.79 9.03 -3.11
C VAL A 56 20.11 9.55 -3.65
N ARG A 57 20.15 9.85 -4.94
CA ARG A 57 21.29 10.49 -5.62
C ARG A 57 20.81 11.66 -6.46
N ASP A 58 21.64 12.69 -6.53
CA ASP A 58 21.38 13.83 -7.42
C ASP A 58 21.60 13.44 -8.90
N SER A 59 21.33 14.36 -9.81
CA SER A 59 21.55 14.17 -11.26
C SER A 59 23.00 13.92 -11.67
N HIS A 60 23.96 14.21 -10.80
CA HIS A 60 25.38 13.93 -11.02
C HIS A 60 25.80 12.57 -10.44
N GLY A 61 24.87 11.83 -9.83
CA GLY A 61 25.11 10.53 -9.21
C GLY A 61 25.75 10.61 -7.81
N GLN A 62 25.80 11.80 -7.20
CA GLN A 62 26.32 11.98 -5.84
C GLN A 62 25.28 11.51 -4.82
N LEU A 63 25.75 10.94 -3.71
CA LEU A 63 24.87 10.49 -2.63
C LEU A 63 24.24 11.69 -1.91
N VAL A 64 22.91 11.75 -1.90
CA VAL A 64 22.13 12.74 -1.14
C VAL A 64 21.74 12.17 0.23
N SER A 65 21.11 10.99 0.25
CA SER A 65 20.70 10.34 1.50
C SER A 65 20.59 8.82 1.39
N VAL A 66 20.70 8.16 2.54
CA VAL A 66 20.34 6.75 2.73
C VAL A 66 19.37 6.67 3.91
N THR A 67 18.22 6.06 3.69
CA THR A 67 17.18 5.91 4.70
C THR A 67 16.71 4.46 4.75
N GLU A 68 16.57 3.91 5.96
CA GLU A 68 16.16 2.53 6.16
C GLU A 68 14.87 2.43 6.99
N SER A 69 14.11 1.36 6.78
CA SER A 69 12.93 1.07 7.59
C SER A 69 12.58 -0.40 7.61
N THR A 70 12.08 -0.86 8.76
CA THR A 70 11.46 -2.18 8.95
C THR A 70 9.99 -2.08 9.36
N ASN A 71 9.44 -0.86 9.41
CA ASN A 71 8.09 -0.60 9.89
C ASN A 71 7.14 -0.26 8.75
N GLY A 72 5.88 -0.70 8.86
CA GLY A 72 4.95 -0.61 7.76
C GLY A 72 3.75 -1.53 7.85
N TYR A 73 3.12 -1.70 6.69
CA TYR A 73 1.97 -2.56 6.47
C TYR A 73 2.20 -3.48 5.27
N TYR A 74 1.47 -4.58 5.23
CA TYR A 74 1.30 -5.40 4.04
C TYR A 74 -0.16 -5.81 3.89
N VAL A 75 -0.54 -6.28 2.70
CA VAL A 75 -1.89 -6.79 2.45
C VAL A 75 -1.87 -8.32 2.55
N PRO A 76 -2.59 -8.95 3.51
CA PRO A 76 -2.64 -10.40 3.65
C PRO A 76 -3.63 -11.00 2.64
N HIS A 77 -3.20 -11.16 1.39
CA HIS A 77 -4.01 -11.65 0.28
C HIS A 77 -3.14 -12.43 -0.70
N ASP A 78 -3.73 -13.38 -1.42
CA ASP A 78 -3.06 -14.28 -2.37
C ASP A 78 -2.19 -13.53 -3.41
N VAL A 79 -2.55 -12.29 -3.74
CA VAL A 79 -1.78 -11.45 -4.65
C VAL A 79 -0.39 -11.07 -4.09
N THR A 80 -0.30 -10.88 -2.78
CA THR A 80 0.97 -10.59 -2.10
C THR A 80 1.85 -11.83 -2.14
N ASP A 81 1.26 -13.00 -1.92
CA ASP A 81 1.96 -14.29 -2.00
C ASP A 81 2.41 -14.58 -3.43
N GLU A 82 1.55 -14.36 -4.42
CA GLU A 82 1.88 -14.54 -5.82
C GLU A 82 3.01 -13.60 -6.25
N ALA A 83 2.93 -12.32 -5.87
CA ALA A 83 4.00 -11.36 -6.14
C ALA A 83 5.31 -11.78 -5.47
N PHE A 84 5.24 -12.28 -4.23
CA PHE A 84 6.41 -12.80 -3.51
C PHE A 84 7.04 -13.99 -4.21
N ASP A 85 6.23 -14.91 -4.72
CA ASP A 85 6.69 -16.16 -5.33
C ASP A 85 7.17 -15.99 -6.78
N ARG A 86 6.65 -15.02 -7.51
CA ARG A 86 6.87 -14.90 -8.97
C ARG A 86 7.58 -13.63 -9.41
N ASN A 87 7.42 -12.52 -8.68
CA ASN A 87 7.80 -11.20 -9.19
C ASN A 87 9.03 -10.62 -8.51
N PHE A 88 9.49 -11.21 -7.41
CA PHE A 88 10.68 -10.78 -6.69
C PHE A 88 11.92 -11.62 -7.07
N GLY A 89 13.07 -11.27 -6.50
CA GLY A 89 14.34 -11.91 -6.79
C GLY A 89 14.41 -13.37 -6.33
N LYS A 90 15.56 -13.98 -6.56
CA LYS A 90 15.80 -15.38 -6.19
C LYS A 90 15.50 -15.60 -4.70
N LYS A 91 14.71 -16.64 -4.46
CA LYS A 91 14.36 -17.09 -3.13
C LYS A 91 15.51 -17.82 -2.46
N GLU A 92 15.78 -17.45 -1.20
CA GLU A 92 16.78 -18.06 -0.34
C GLU A 92 16.11 -18.53 0.95
N ILE A 93 16.53 -19.68 1.47
CA ILE A 93 16.10 -20.12 2.80
C ILE A 93 17.12 -19.62 3.81
N VAL A 94 16.65 -18.86 4.80
CA VAL A 94 17.49 -18.31 5.88
C VAL A 94 16.90 -18.69 7.23
N THR A 95 17.74 -18.77 8.26
CA THR A 95 17.30 -19.01 9.64
C THR A 95 17.74 -17.83 10.49
N VAL A 96 16.79 -17.23 11.21
CA VAL A 96 17.02 -16.13 12.15
C VAL A 96 16.27 -16.47 13.43
N ASP A 97 16.97 -16.50 14.56
CA ASP A 97 16.42 -16.85 15.87
C ASP A 97 15.59 -18.14 15.85
N ASP A 98 16.17 -19.20 15.27
CA ASP A 98 15.56 -20.54 15.07
C ASP A 98 14.29 -20.58 14.20
N ILE A 99 13.87 -19.44 13.62
CA ILE A 99 12.76 -19.38 12.67
C ILE A 99 13.32 -19.42 11.25
N LYS A 100 12.77 -20.30 10.41
CA LYS A 100 13.09 -20.38 9.00
C LYS A 100 12.25 -19.40 8.19
N TYR A 101 12.87 -18.76 7.21
CA TYR A 101 12.21 -17.83 6.31
C TYR A 101 12.58 -18.13 4.87
N GLU A 102 11.63 -17.91 3.96
CA GLU A 102 11.94 -17.58 2.58
C GLU A 102 12.30 -16.10 2.53
N LYS A 103 13.47 -15.79 1.99
CA LYS A 103 13.97 -14.43 1.79
C LYS A 103 14.06 -14.14 0.29
N VAL A 104 13.58 -12.98 -0.10
CA VAL A 104 13.74 -12.45 -1.47
C VAL A 104 14.25 -11.01 -1.42
N GLN A 105 14.90 -10.58 -2.50
CA GLN A 105 15.24 -9.18 -2.71
C GLN A 105 14.41 -8.61 -3.86
N TYR A 106 13.92 -7.39 -3.69
CA TYR A 106 13.24 -6.62 -4.73
C TYR A 106 13.85 -5.23 -4.82
N ILE A 107 14.58 -4.99 -5.91
CA ILE A 107 15.30 -3.74 -6.15
C ILE A 107 14.59 -2.99 -7.27
N VAL A 108 14.21 -1.75 -6.98
CA VAL A 108 13.64 -0.84 -7.97
C VAL A 108 14.59 0.35 -8.12
N LYS A 109 15.07 0.55 -9.34
CA LYS A 109 16.01 1.61 -9.70
C LYS A 109 15.30 2.72 -10.46
N ASP A 110 16.01 3.83 -10.65
CA ASP A 110 15.66 4.89 -11.60
C ASP A 110 14.28 5.53 -11.35
N ARG A 111 13.86 5.60 -10.08
CA ARG A 111 12.60 6.25 -9.73
C ARG A 111 12.81 7.73 -9.51
N HIS A 112 11.95 8.49 -10.16
CA HIS A 112 11.87 9.94 -10.05
C HIS A 112 10.51 10.28 -9.44
N TYR A 113 10.52 11.16 -8.45
CA TYR A 113 9.31 11.56 -7.75
C TYR A 113 9.07 13.03 -7.93
N ARG A 114 7.87 13.39 -8.38
CA ARG A 114 7.44 14.78 -8.56
C ARG A 114 6.81 15.32 -7.27
N VAL A 115 7.41 14.99 -6.14
CA VAL A 115 7.00 15.45 -4.81
C VAL A 115 8.24 15.87 -4.02
N PRO A 116 8.19 16.96 -3.25
CA PRO A 116 9.37 17.49 -2.56
C PRO A 116 9.82 16.63 -1.38
N MET A 117 8.98 15.68 -0.95
CA MET A 117 9.27 14.80 0.17
C MET A 117 8.47 13.50 0.13
N LYS A 118 8.97 12.48 0.82
CA LYS A 118 8.28 11.21 1.06
C LYS A 118 8.37 10.74 2.51
N LEU A 119 7.27 10.18 2.99
CA LEU A 119 7.15 9.48 4.27
C LEU A 119 6.91 7.97 4.11
N MET A 120 6.63 7.53 2.89
CA MET A 120 6.37 6.12 2.59
C MET A 120 6.88 5.70 1.22
N PHE A 121 7.26 4.43 1.14
CA PHE A 121 7.53 3.71 -0.11
C PHE A 121 6.63 2.49 -0.20
N PHE A 122 6.26 2.14 -1.43
CA PHE A 122 5.28 1.10 -1.70
C PHE A 122 5.80 0.11 -2.74
N ILE A 123 5.36 -1.13 -2.63
CA ILE A 123 5.34 -2.08 -3.74
C ILE A 123 3.88 -2.17 -4.21
N PRO A 124 3.53 -1.62 -5.38
CA PRO A 124 2.19 -1.75 -5.92
C PRO A 124 1.99 -3.12 -6.57
N ALA A 125 0.75 -3.58 -6.57
CA ALA A 125 0.25 -4.68 -7.37
C ALA A 125 -1.05 -4.24 -8.04
N VAL A 126 -1.23 -4.66 -9.30
CA VAL A 126 -2.48 -4.47 -10.03
C VAL A 126 -3.31 -5.73 -9.84
N ILE A 127 -4.54 -5.56 -9.35
CA ILE A 127 -5.43 -6.67 -9.00
C ILE A 127 -6.65 -6.62 -9.90
N GLU A 128 -6.92 -7.72 -10.59
CA GLU A 128 -8.18 -7.92 -11.30
C GLU A 128 -9.17 -8.62 -10.35
N VAL A 129 -10.26 -7.92 -10.03
CA VAL A 129 -11.33 -8.43 -9.17
C VAL A 129 -12.58 -8.63 -10.03
N SER A 130 -13.02 -9.87 -10.19
CA SER A 130 -14.26 -10.20 -10.88
C SER A 130 -15.41 -10.42 -9.89
N TYR A 131 -16.53 -9.73 -10.10
CA TYR A 131 -17.77 -9.94 -9.36
C TYR A 131 -18.93 -10.13 -10.34
N GLY A 132 -19.45 -11.36 -10.43
CA GLY A 132 -20.45 -11.70 -11.43
C GLY A 132 -19.90 -11.54 -12.86
N ALA A 133 -20.48 -10.62 -13.63
CA ALA A 133 -20.07 -10.33 -15.01
C ALA A 133 -19.12 -9.13 -15.13
N GLU A 134 -18.85 -8.41 -14.03
CA GLU A 134 -18.01 -7.22 -14.01
C GLU A 134 -16.59 -7.57 -13.56
N THR A 135 -15.58 -6.94 -14.16
CA THR A 135 -14.18 -7.02 -13.71
C THR A 135 -13.68 -5.62 -13.47
N VAL A 136 -13.11 -5.39 -12.29
CA VAL A 136 -12.54 -4.12 -11.85
C VAL A 136 -11.05 -4.29 -11.63
N ILE A 137 -10.27 -3.34 -12.12
CA ILE A 137 -8.83 -3.26 -11.89
C ILE A 137 -8.59 -2.35 -10.68
N VAL A 138 -7.90 -2.86 -9.67
CA VAL A 138 -7.58 -2.16 -8.42
C VAL A 138 -6.07 -2.07 -8.26
N ASP A 139 -5.55 -0.86 -8.06
CA ASP A 139 -4.18 -0.66 -7.61
C ASP A 139 -4.11 -0.84 -6.09
N ALA A 140 -3.32 -1.82 -5.63
CA ALA A 140 -3.10 -2.10 -4.22
C ALA A 140 -1.62 -1.95 -3.86
N PHE A 141 -1.33 -1.43 -2.67
CA PHE A 141 0.03 -1.38 -2.15
C PHE A 141 0.28 -2.57 -1.23
N ILE A 142 0.77 -3.68 -1.81
CA ILE A 142 0.96 -4.97 -1.13
C ILE A 142 2.04 -4.93 -0.05
N PHE A 143 3.03 -4.04 -0.19
CA PHE A 143 3.97 -3.68 0.88
C PHE A 143 4.07 -2.17 0.98
N GLN A 144 4.06 -1.65 2.21
CA GLN A 144 4.09 -0.23 2.52
C GLN A 144 5.08 0.00 3.65
N ALA A 145 6.15 0.75 3.41
CA ALA A 145 7.16 1.05 4.41
C ALA A 145 7.08 2.52 4.83
N PHE A 146 6.98 2.77 6.13
CA PHE A 146 7.15 4.12 6.67
C PHE A 146 8.61 4.43 6.82
N VAL A 147 9.04 5.54 6.25
CA VAL A 147 10.41 6.04 6.41
C VAL A 147 10.37 7.35 7.20
N PRO A 148 11.48 7.69 7.90
CA PRO A 148 11.75 9.09 8.20
C PRO A 148 11.61 9.95 6.94
N LEU A 149 11.32 11.23 7.14
CA LEU A 149 11.17 12.19 6.05
C LEU A 149 12.37 12.14 5.08
N VAL A 150 12.09 11.80 3.82
CA VAL A 150 13.06 11.86 2.73
C VAL A 150 12.76 13.10 1.90
N TYR A 151 13.71 14.02 1.79
CA TYR A 151 13.63 15.17 0.88
C TYR A 151 14.07 14.75 -0.53
N LEU A 152 13.41 15.30 -1.54
CA LEU A 152 13.62 14.95 -2.94
C LEU A 152 13.61 16.20 -3.81
N GLU A 153 14.61 16.31 -4.68
CA GLU A 153 14.66 17.27 -5.79
C GLU A 153 14.10 16.64 -7.08
N GLU A 154 13.81 17.46 -8.10
CA GLU A 154 13.11 17.00 -9.31
C GLU A 154 13.91 15.99 -10.13
N ASP A 155 15.23 16.13 -10.10
CA ASP A 155 16.22 15.34 -10.83
C ASP A 155 16.89 14.27 -9.96
N ASP A 156 16.45 14.10 -8.71
CA ASP A 156 16.91 13.04 -7.84
C ASP A 156 16.49 11.66 -8.36
N VAL A 157 17.46 10.74 -8.37
CA VAL A 157 17.28 9.34 -8.66
C VAL A 157 17.15 8.56 -7.35
N VAL A 158 16.02 7.87 -7.20
CA VAL A 158 15.73 7.04 -6.03
C VAL A 158 15.84 5.56 -6.38
N VAL A 159 16.67 4.85 -5.62
CA VAL A 159 16.74 3.38 -5.61
C VAL A 159 16.12 2.88 -4.32
N THR A 160 15.23 1.90 -4.39
CA THR A 160 14.83 1.13 -3.19
C THR A 160 15.22 -0.32 -3.31
N GLN A 161 15.79 -0.83 -2.24
CA GLN A 161 16.08 -2.23 -2.04
C GLN A 161 15.21 -2.75 -0.90
N TRP A 162 14.30 -3.65 -1.24
CA TRP A 162 13.48 -4.38 -0.29
C TRP A 162 14.09 -5.75 -0.07
N THR A 163 14.29 -6.12 1.19
CA THR A 163 14.58 -7.49 1.60
C THR A 163 13.36 -7.99 2.34
N ILE A 164 12.65 -8.94 1.75
CA ILE A 164 11.36 -9.41 2.26
C ILE A 164 11.52 -10.86 2.73
N PHE A 165 10.99 -11.15 3.90
CA PHE A 165 11.00 -12.45 4.54
C PHE A 165 9.56 -12.94 4.69
N ARG A 166 9.30 -14.21 4.36
CA ARG A 166 8.06 -14.93 4.69
C ARG A 166 8.42 -16.09 5.62
N LYS A 167 7.77 -16.17 6.78
CA LYS A 167 7.99 -17.29 7.72
C LYS A 167 7.60 -18.61 7.06
N LEU A 168 8.46 -19.61 7.21
CA LEU A 168 8.14 -20.99 6.86
C LEU A 168 7.53 -21.65 8.09
N ASN A 169 6.26 -22.06 7.98
CA ASN A 169 5.57 -22.84 8.99
C ASN A 169 5.96 -24.32 8.93
#